data_AF-A0A0H2TU80-F1
#
_entry.id   AF-A0A0H2TU80-F1
#
_cell.length_a   1.000
_cell.length_b   1.000
_cell.length_c   1.000
_cell.angle_alpha   90.00
_cell.angle_beta   90.00
_cell.angle_gamma   90.00
#
_symmetry.space_group_name_H-M   'P 1'
#
loop_
_entity.id
_entity.type
_entity.pdbx_description
1 polymer ?
#
loop_
_entity_poly.entity_id
_entity_poly.type
_entity_poly.pdbx_seq_one_letter_code
_entity_poly.pdbx_strand_id
1 'polypeptide(L)'
;MNKRQLPQACEALLIAPSLPMSSCRAAMDEKNTAGRPAVAQQIEDATPSADAPNKDKVQWRDFWDNRRVLMFCFIIYLLPVNFGYEISMLGQLLAVTPFAQRFGYRVGDAWVVGASDQGILNAANTVGIFASAFATGVISDYLGRKRTIIVACAVCAAGVIIQYFGGSIAMLFGGKLVSTVGYGVGHSLGPVFVAEMAPVKMRGLCLVLVNTMIVLGQWLSSLVVYACSEAYHGDEAWRIPIITQIIPPGILMLALVWLPESPSWLLIKGRREDARKAFLLFNGPGFDADAAVA
;
A
#
# COMPACT_ATOMS: atom_id res chain seq x y z
N MET A 1 -19.01 55.03 -15.08
CA MET A 1 -18.94 55.58 -16.45
C MET A 1 -17.76 56.53 -16.54
N ASN A 2 -16.61 56.14 -17.07
CA ASN A 2 -15.80 57.03 -17.92
C ASN A 2 -14.65 56.29 -18.61
N LYS A 3 -14.75 56.25 -19.94
CA LYS A 3 -13.70 56.28 -20.97
C LYS A 3 -12.48 55.36 -20.79
N ARG A 4 -12.54 54.24 -21.51
CA ARG A 4 -11.39 53.46 -22.03
C ARG A 4 -10.32 54.41 -22.59
N GLN A 5 -9.19 54.51 -21.91
CA GLN A 5 -7.97 55.07 -22.47
C GLN A 5 -7.35 54.00 -23.39
N LEU A 6 -7.57 54.14 -24.69
CA LEU A 6 -6.76 53.45 -25.68
C LEU A 6 -5.32 54.00 -25.59
N PRO A 7 -4.30 53.13 -25.46
CA PRO A 7 -2.92 53.57 -25.40
C PRO A 7 -2.47 54.16 -26.74
N GLN A 8 -1.57 55.14 -26.67
CA GLN A 8 -0.97 55.96 -27.74
C GLN A 8 -0.34 55.19 -28.93
N ALA A 9 -0.45 53.86 -28.98
CA ALA A 9 0.00 53.03 -30.09
C ALA A 9 -0.85 53.20 -31.37
N CYS A 10 -2.09 53.69 -31.26
CA CYS A 10 -2.97 53.83 -32.42
C CYS A 10 -2.67 55.09 -33.27
N GLU A 11 -2.08 56.14 -32.69
CA GLU A 11 -1.69 57.35 -33.43
C GLU A 11 -0.45 57.14 -34.31
N ALA A 12 0.45 56.22 -33.93
CA ALA A 12 1.65 55.91 -34.71
C ALA A 12 1.36 55.10 -35.99
N LEU A 13 0.17 54.49 -36.11
CA LEU A 13 -0.21 53.67 -37.26
C LEU A 13 -0.74 54.47 -38.47
N LEU A 14 -0.95 55.78 -38.33
CA LEU A 14 -1.55 56.64 -39.37
C LEU A 14 -0.54 57.24 -40.37
N ILE A 15 0.78 57.05 -40.20
CA ILE A 15 1.80 57.77 -40.99
C ILE A 15 2.66 56.85 -41.90
N ALA A 16 2.57 55.51 -41.83
CA ALA A 16 3.35 54.63 -42.72
C ALA A 16 2.65 53.30 -43.04
N PRO A 17 2.06 53.10 -44.25
CA PRO A 17 1.22 51.94 -44.55
C PRO A 17 1.98 50.70 -45.08
N SER A 18 3.26 50.48 -44.74
CA SER A 18 4.04 49.39 -45.36
C SER A 18 5.01 48.61 -44.47
N LEU A 19 4.89 48.67 -43.14
CA LEU A 19 5.72 47.82 -42.27
C LEU A 19 5.10 46.42 -42.08
N PRO A 20 5.86 45.33 -42.32
CA PRO A 20 5.36 43.96 -42.18
C PRO A 20 5.06 43.63 -40.71
N MET A 21 3.93 42.94 -40.48
CA MET A 21 3.43 42.49 -39.16
C MET A 21 4.46 41.72 -38.31
N SER A 22 5.53 41.19 -38.90
CA SER A 22 6.63 40.51 -38.20
C SER A 22 7.46 41.47 -37.33
N SER A 23 7.65 42.72 -37.77
CA SER A 23 8.47 43.70 -37.04
C SER A 23 7.74 44.26 -35.82
N CYS A 24 6.42 44.46 -35.90
CA CYS A 24 5.58 44.80 -34.75
C CYS A 24 5.52 43.69 -33.70
N ARG A 25 5.52 42.41 -34.13
CA ARG A 25 5.59 41.27 -33.21
C ARG A 25 6.92 41.19 -32.48
N ALA A 26 8.04 41.41 -33.18
CA ALA A 26 9.38 41.41 -32.57
C ALA A 26 9.53 42.52 -31.51
N ALA A 27 9.04 43.73 -31.78
CA ALA A 27 9.08 44.83 -30.82
C ALA A 27 8.12 44.63 -29.61
N MET A 28 7.05 43.88 -29.79
CA MET A 28 6.15 43.48 -28.69
C MET A 28 6.76 42.36 -27.84
N ASP A 29 7.46 41.39 -28.44
CA ASP A 29 8.13 40.30 -27.72
C ASP A 29 9.34 40.80 -26.92
N GLU A 30 10.15 41.71 -27.47
CA GLU A 30 11.35 42.26 -26.80
C GLU A 30 11.00 43.07 -25.54
N LYS A 31 9.85 43.77 -25.53
CA LYS A 31 9.33 44.44 -24.32
C LYS A 31 8.68 43.48 -23.33
N ASN A 32 8.22 42.31 -23.76
CA ASN A 32 7.55 41.33 -22.90
C ASN A 32 8.56 40.45 -22.13
N THR A 33 9.79 40.29 -22.64
CA THR A 33 10.90 39.62 -21.94
C THR A 33 11.58 40.50 -20.89
N ALA A 34 11.61 41.82 -21.06
CA ALA A 34 12.29 42.76 -20.16
C ALA A 34 11.57 42.99 -18.80
N GLY A 35 10.40 42.37 -18.58
CA GLY A 35 9.55 42.58 -17.40
C GLY A 35 9.13 41.31 -16.68
N ARG A 36 9.77 40.15 -16.92
CA ARG A 36 9.44 38.93 -16.17
C ARG A 36 9.88 39.11 -14.70
N PRO A 37 8.96 39.07 -13.72
CA PRO A 37 9.35 39.10 -12.30
C PRO A 37 10.24 37.89 -12.03
N ALA A 38 11.27 38.05 -11.17
CA ALA A 38 12.21 36.97 -10.83
C ALA A 38 11.52 35.64 -10.44
N VAL A 39 10.30 35.73 -9.91
CA VAL A 39 9.42 34.61 -9.58
C VAL A 39 9.02 33.79 -10.82
N ALA A 40 8.80 34.41 -11.98
CA ALA A 40 8.44 33.70 -13.21
C ALA A 40 9.61 32.87 -13.77
N GLN A 41 10.85 33.38 -13.65
CA GLN A 41 12.05 32.61 -14.00
C GLN A 41 12.26 31.45 -13.01
N GLN A 42 12.03 31.66 -11.71
CA GLN A 42 12.10 30.59 -10.72
C GLN A 42 11.05 29.48 -10.95
N ILE A 43 9.87 29.82 -11.48
CA ILE A 43 8.85 28.82 -11.85
C ILE A 43 9.29 28.04 -13.09
N GLU A 44 9.91 28.69 -14.08
CA GLU A 44 10.42 28.04 -15.29
C GLU A 44 11.61 27.13 -14.97
N ASP A 45 12.51 27.53 -14.07
CA ASP A 45 13.62 26.71 -13.56
C ASP A 45 13.15 25.59 -12.61
N ALA A 46 12.04 25.78 -11.89
CA ALA A 46 11.41 24.75 -11.05
C ALA A 46 10.53 23.78 -11.84
N THR A 47 10.25 24.06 -13.12
CA THR A 47 9.59 23.12 -14.01
C THR A 47 10.67 22.19 -14.57
N PRO A 48 10.61 20.86 -14.33
CA PRO A 48 11.64 19.96 -14.83
C PRO A 48 11.77 20.10 -16.35
N SER A 49 12.96 20.48 -16.82
CA SER A 49 13.28 20.58 -18.23
C SER A 49 12.95 19.26 -18.94
N ALA A 50 12.06 19.30 -19.92
CA ALA A 50 11.56 18.13 -20.65
C ALA A 50 12.64 17.35 -21.43
N ASP A 51 13.86 17.89 -21.55
CA ASP A 51 14.97 17.35 -22.34
C ASP A 51 16.15 16.80 -21.51
N ALA A 52 16.00 16.64 -20.19
CA ALA A 52 16.98 15.88 -19.43
C ALA A 52 16.97 14.40 -19.89
N PRO A 53 18.13 13.76 -20.19
CA PRO A 53 18.16 12.36 -20.58
C PRO A 53 17.46 11.54 -19.50
N ASN A 54 16.43 10.81 -19.92
CA ASN A 54 15.45 10.11 -19.10
C ASN A 54 16.06 8.97 -18.25
N LYS A 55 16.89 9.34 -17.27
CA LYS A 55 17.56 8.44 -16.32
C LYS A 55 16.63 7.97 -15.19
N ASP A 56 15.44 8.56 -15.11
CA ASP A 56 14.44 8.29 -14.06
C ASP A 56 13.40 7.22 -14.43
N LYS A 57 13.37 6.75 -15.68
CA LYS A 57 12.57 5.58 -16.03
C LYS A 57 13.19 4.33 -15.39
N VAL A 58 12.40 3.65 -14.56
CA VAL A 58 12.74 2.32 -14.02
C VAL A 58 12.90 1.37 -15.19
N GLN A 59 14.11 0.85 -15.40
CA GLN A 59 14.41 -0.11 -16.47
C GLN A 59 14.31 -1.53 -15.92
N TRP A 60 13.99 -2.51 -16.78
CA TRP A 60 13.93 -3.93 -16.41
C TRP A 60 15.22 -4.46 -15.75
N ARG A 61 16.38 -3.86 -16.06
CA ARG A 61 17.66 -4.18 -15.43
C ARG A 61 17.71 -3.79 -13.94
N ASP A 62 17.10 -2.66 -13.57
CA ASP A 62 17.09 -2.18 -12.19
C ASP A 62 16.38 -3.18 -11.24
N PHE A 63 15.40 -3.93 -11.74
CA PHE A 63 14.75 -5.00 -10.97
C PHE A 63 15.69 -6.14 -10.62
N TRP A 64 16.59 -6.47 -11.56
CA TRP A 64 17.49 -7.60 -11.38
C TRP A 64 18.70 -7.25 -10.53
N ASP A 65 19.14 -6.00 -10.62
CA ASP A 65 20.16 -5.44 -9.74
C ASP A 65 19.65 -5.34 -8.29
N ASN A 66 18.38 -4.98 -8.09
CA ASN A 66 17.76 -4.83 -6.76
C ASN A 66 16.90 -6.02 -6.32
N ARG A 67 17.15 -7.23 -6.84
CA ARG A 67 16.30 -8.41 -6.58
C ARG A 67 16.15 -8.76 -5.10
N ARG A 68 17.16 -8.46 -4.27
CA ARG A 68 17.13 -8.71 -2.82
C ARG A 68 16.09 -7.86 -2.13
N VAL A 69 16.07 -6.55 -2.39
CA VAL A 69 15.08 -5.62 -1.85
C VAL A 69 13.68 -6.05 -2.28
N LEU A 70 13.50 -6.38 -3.56
CA LEU A 70 12.21 -6.85 -4.07
C LEU A 70 11.74 -8.12 -3.36
N MET A 71 12.61 -9.12 -3.18
CA MET A 71 12.28 -10.34 -2.43
C MET A 71 11.82 -10.02 -1.00
N PHE A 72 12.51 -9.12 -0.31
CA PHE A 72 12.10 -8.69 1.04
C PHE A 72 10.76 -7.95 1.02
N CYS A 73 10.50 -7.07 0.05
CA CYS A 73 9.20 -6.41 -0.13
C CYS A 73 8.08 -7.44 -0.31
N PHE A 74 8.26 -8.45 -1.16
CA PHE A 74 7.28 -9.53 -1.35
C PHE A 74 7.01 -10.29 -0.06
N ILE A 75 8.06 -10.61 0.70
CA ILE A 75 7.92 -11.29 2.00
C ILE A 75 7.08 -10.44 2.96
N ILE A 76 7.45 -9.17 3.16
CA ILE A 76 6.73 -8.28 4.09
C ILE A 76 5.27 -8.08 3.69
N TYR A 77 5.00 -8.06 2.39
CA TYR A 77 3.64 -7.90 1.89
C TYR A 77 2.76 -9.16 1.99
N LEU A 78 3.24 -10.27 2.57
CA LEU A 78 2.39 -11.43 2.89
C LEU A 78 1.25 -11.10 3.88
N LEU A 79 1.42 -10.11 4.77
CA LEU A 79 0.31 -9.62 5.63
C LEU A 79 -0.78 -8.89 4.83
N PRO A 80 -0.45 -7.94 3.95
CA PRO A 80 -1.38 -7.39 2.96
C PRO A 80 -2.08 -8.44 2.09
N VAL A 81 -1.40 -9.53 1.70
CA VAL A 81 -2.08 -10.66 1.02
C VAL A 81 -3.19 -11.22 1.92
N ASN A 82 -2.91 -11.44 3.21
CA ASN A 82 -3.90 -11.93 4.16
C ASN A 82 -5.07 -10.94 4.39
N PHE A 83 -4.77 -9.64 4.41
CA PHE A 83 -5.79 -8.58 4.44
C PHE A 83 -6.73 -8.67 3.23
N GLY A 84 -6.18 -8.81 2.03
CA GLY A 84 -6.97 -8.99 0.81
C GLY A 84 -7.79 -10.28 0.82
N TYR A 85 -7.20 -11.37 1.30
CA TYR A 85 -7.88 -12.66 1.45
C TYR A 85 -9.12 -12.52 2.33
N GLU A 86 -8.99 -11.96 3.54
CA GLU A 86 -10.09 -11.86 4.50
C GLU A 86 -11.24 -10.97 4.02
N ILE A 87 -10.93 -9.86 3.33
CA ILE A 87 -11.96 -8.97 2.74
C ILE A 87 -12.81 -9.72 1.72
N SER A 88 -12.20 -10.54 0.86
CA SER A 88 -12.94 -11.27 -0.17
C SER A 88 -13.64 -12.52 0.39
N MET A 89 -12.97 -13.23 1.31
CA MET A 89 -13.41 -14.51 1.83
C MET A 89 -14.79 -14.42 2.49
N LEU A 90 -15.06 -13.37 3.28
CA LEU A 90 -16.34 -13.24 3.98
C LEU A 90 -17.52 -13.24 3.00
N GLY A 91 -17.43 -12.46 1.91
CA GLY A 91 -18.49 -12.40 0.91
C GLY A 91 -18.71 -13.76 0.20
N GLN A 92 -17.65 -14.51 -0.02
CA GLN A 92 -17.70 -15.82 -0.67
C GLN A 92 -18.25 -16.91 0.27
N LEU A 93 -17.86 -16.88 1.55
CA LEU A 93 -18.35 -17.80 2.57
C LEU A 93 -19.87 -17.73 2.76
N LEU A 94 -20.46 -16.53 2.62
CA LEU A 94 -21.91 -16.35 2.70
C LEU A 94 -22.65 -17.10 1.59
N ALA A 95 -21.99 -17.40 0.46
CA ALA A 95 -22.55 -18.16 -0.65
C ALA A 95 -22.33 -19.68 -0.50
N VAL A 96 -21.47 -20.13 0.42
CA VAL A 96 -21.18 -21.55 0.65
C VAL A 96 -22.36 -22.20 1.38
N THR A 97 -22.98 -23.21 0.77
CA THR A 97 -24.22 -23.82 1.29
C THR A 97 -24.08 -24.38 2.71
N PRO A 98 -23.01 -25.13 3.06
CA PRO A 98 -22.79 -25.58 4.44
C PRO A 98 -22.69 -24.45 5.47
N PHE A 99 -22.10 -23.30 5.10
CA PHE A 99 -22.02 -22.14 5.98
C PHE A 99 -23.41 -21.54 6.23
N ALA A 100 -24.19 -21.36 5.16
CA ALA A 100 -25.55 -20.84 5.24
C ALA A 100 -26.51 -21.78 5.99
N GLN A 101 -26.29 -23.10 5.93
CA GLN A 101 -27.03 -24.09 6.72
C GLN A 101 -26.69 -24.04 8.21
N ARG A 102 -25.43 -23.74 8.55
CA ARG A 102 -24.96 -23.72 9.94
C ARG A 102 -25.37 -22.44 10.69
N PHE A 103 -25.27 -21.29 10.02
CA PHE A 103 -25.44 -19.97 10.64
C PHE A 103 -26.66 -19.19 10.13
N GLY A 104 -27.31 -19.67 9.07
CA GLY A 104 -28.47 -19.03 8.47
C GLY A 104 -29.78 -19.76 8.74
N TYR A 105 -30.82 -19.34 8.03
CA TYR A 105 -32.13 -19.95 8.02
C TYR A 105 -32.62 -20.14 6.58
N ARG A 106 -33.62 -21.00 6.41
CA ARG A 106 -34.17 -21.30 5.09
C ARG A 106 -35.24 -20.28 4.70
N VAL A 107 -35.10 -19.69 3.52
CA VAL A 107 -36.08 -18.79 2.91
C VAL A 107 -36.47 -19.37 1.56
N GLY A 108 -37.67 -19.99 1.50
CA GLY A 108 -38.09 -20.77 0.34
C GLY A 108 -37.16 -21.96 0.09
N ASP A 109 -36.52 -22.00 -1.09
CA ASP A 109 -35.60 -23.07 -1.48
C ASP A 109 -34.12 -22.75 -1.25
N ALA A 110 -33.80 -21.55 -0.73
CA ALA A 110 -32.43 -21.12 -0.48
C ALA A 110 -32.12 -21.02 1.03
N TRP A 111 -30.86 -21.30 1.38
CA TRP A 111 -30.29 -21.01 2.69
C TRP A 111 -29.64 -19.63 2.66
N VAL A 112 -30.03 -18.76 3.60
CA VAL A 112 -29.54 -17.39 3.66
C VAL A 112 -29.15 -17.05 5.09
N VAL A 113 -27.99 -16.39 5.24
CA VAL A 113 -27.55 -15.86 6.53
C VAL A 113 -28.28 -14.54 6.81
N GLY A 114 -28.73 -14.31 8.04
CA GLY A 114 -29.48 -13.10 8.39
C GLY A 114 -28.69 -11.82 8.08
N ALA A 115 -29.36 -10.79 7.58
CA ALA A 115 -28.72 -9.52 7.22
C ALA A 115 -28.02 -8.85 8.43
N SER A 116 -28.58 -9.01 9.63
CA SER A 116 -27.95 -8.56 10.88
C SER A 116 -26.61 -9.24 11.13
N ASP A 117 -26.54 -10.56 10.91
CA ASP A 117 -25.34 -11.35 11.18
C ASP A 117 -24.25 -11.07 10.14
N GLN A 118 -24.66 -10.95 8.86
CA GLN A 118 -23.76 -10.48 7.80
C GLN A 118 -23.22 -9.09 8.11
N GLY A 119 -24.07 -8.18 8.59
CA GLY A 119 -23.70 -6.82 8.98
C GLY A 119 -22.69 -6.81 10.13
N ILE A 120 -22.92 -7.61 11.18
CA ILE A 120 -22.03 -7.73 12.33
C ILE A 120 -20.65 -8.29 11.92
N LEU A 121 -20.62 -9.33 11.07
CA LEU A 121 -19.37 -9.91 10.58
C LEU A 121 -18.57 -8.92 9.71
N ASN A 122 -19.24 -8.10 8.89
CA ASN A 122 -18.58 -7.04 8.13
C ASN A 122 -18.12 -5.89 9.03
N ALA A 123 -18.93 -5.50 10.02
CA ALA A 123 -18.57 -4.46 10.99
C ALA A 123 -17.32 -4.85 11.79
N ALA A 124 -17.15 -6.15 12.10
CA ALA A 124 -15.93 -6.66 12.74
C ALA A 124 -14.67 -6.26 11.97
N ASN A 125 -14.69 -6.40 10.64
CA ASN A 125 -13.55 -6.04 9.81
C ASN A 125 -13.24 -4.55 9.90
N THR A 126 -14.25 -3.69 9.73
CA THR A 126 -14.06 -2.23 9.80
C THR A 126 -13.56 -1.78 11.17
N VAL A 127 -14.16 -2.27 12.25
CA VAL A 127 -13.78 -1.91 13.62
C VAL A 127 -12.37 -2.38 13.94
N GLY A 128 -12.02 -3.61 13.54
CA GLY A 128 -10.68 -4.15 13.75
C GLY A 128 -9.60 -3.40 12.99
N ILE A 129 -9.85 -3.05 11.72
CA ILE A 129 -8.93 -2.23 10.92
C ILE A 129 -8.76 -0.84 11.55
N PHE A 130 -9.86 -0.20 11.97
CA PHE A 130 -9.81 1.09 12.65
C PHE A 130 -8.95 1.00 13.92
N ALA A 131 -9.20 0.03 14.79
CA ALA A 131 -8.40 -0.17 16.01
C ALA A 131 -6.93 -0.45 15.70
N SER A 132 -6.65 -1.24 14.65
CA SER A 132 -5.28 -1.56 14.23
C SER A 132 -4.52 -0.33 13.77
N ALA A 133 -5.17 0.62 13.09
CA ALA A 133 -4.52 1.82 12.57
C ALA A 133 -3.97 2.70 13.71
N PHE A 134 -4.74 2.89 14.79
CA PHE A 134 -4.26 3.61 15.98
C PHE A 134 -3.15 2.85 16.70
N ALA A 135 -3.32 1.53 16.85
CA ALA A 135 -2.33 0.69 17.53
C ALA A 135 -0.99 0.65 16.79
N THR A 136 -1.01 0.65 15.45
CA THR A 136 0.20 0.50 14.61
C THR A 136 1.23 1.58 14.88
N GLY A 137 0.82 2.85 14.93
CA GLY A 137 1.76 3.97 15.16
C GLY A 137 2.50 3.82 16.49
N VAL A 138 1.75 3.66 17.58
CA VAL A 138 2.33 3.56 18.93
C VAL A 138 3.21 2.32 19.08
N ILE A 139 2.74 1.16 18.62
CA ILE A 139 3.47 -0.10 18.79
C ILE A 139 4.73 -0.11 17.92
N SER A 140 4.66 0.36 16.67
CA SER A 140 5.79 0.32 15.75
C SER A 140 6.95 1.25 16.12
N ASP A 141 6.67 2.36 16.79
CA ASP A 141 7.70 3.30 17.26
C ASP A 141 8.37 2.82 18.56
N TYR A 142 7.59 2.20 19.46
CA TYR A 142 8.12 1.68 20.71
C TYR A 142 8.89 0.37 20.52
N LEU A 143 8.25 -0.61 19.89
CA LEU A 143 8.75 -1.99 19.81
C LEU A 143 9.71 -2.20 18.64
N GLY A 144 9.68 -1.31 17.64
CA GLY A 144 10.35 -1.50 16.35
C GLY A 144 9.45 -2.20 15.36
N ARG A 145 9.77 -2.10 14.07
CA ARG A 145 8.85 -2.53 13.02
C ARG A 145 8.83 -4.05 12.88
N LYS A 146 9.98 -4.73 12.84
CA LYS A 146 10.09 -6.20 12.74
C LYS A 146 9.32 -6.89 13.87
N ARG A 147 9.54 -6.45 15.11
CA ARG A 147 8.85 -7.04 16.28
C ARG A 147 7.35 -6.81 16.24
N THR A 148 6.92 -5.64 15.79
CA THR A 148 5.49 -5.35 15.59
C THR A 148 4.86 -6.28 14.56
N ILE A 149 5.56 -6.58 13.46
CA ILE A 149 5.10 -7.54 12.45
C ILE A 149 5.00 -8.96 13.05
N ILE A 150 5.96 -9.40 13.88
CA ILE A 150 5.89 -10.71 14.55
C ILE A 150 4.66 -10.81 15.46
N VAL A 151 4.41 -9.78 16.28
CA VAL A 151 3.23 -9.72 17.15
C VAL A 151 1.94 -9.73 16.31
N ALA A 152 1.91 -8.97 15.21
CA ALA A 152 0.79 -8.94 14.28
C ALA A 152 0.50 -10.33 13.67
N CYS A 153 1.53 -11.08 13.27
CA CYS A 153 1.37 -12.45 12.78
C CYS A 153 0.81 -13.40 13.84
N ALA A 154 1.29 -13.30 15.09
CA ALA A 154 0.79 -14.13 16.19
C ALA A 154 -0.67 -13.84 16.53
N VAL A 155 -1.05 -12.55 16.57
CA VAL A 155 -2.43 -12.11 16.79
C VAL A 155 -3.33 -12.56 15.63
N CYS A 156 -2.85 -12.45 14.39
CA CYS A 156 -3.57 -12.95 13.21
C CYS A 156 -3.83 -14.46 13.31
N ALA A 157 -2.81 -15.25 13.62
CA ALA A 157 -2.93 -16.69 13.78
C ALA A 157 -3.93 -17.07 14.89
N ALA A 158 -3.88 -16.39 16.03
CA ALA A 158 -4.83 -16.60 17.13
C ALA A 158 -6.28 -16.32 16.70
N GLY A 159 -6.53 -15.21 16.00
CA GLY A 159 -7.86 -14.88 15.48
C GLY A 159 -8.38 -15.89 14.46
N VAL A 160 -7.53 -16.38 13.55
CA VAL A 160 -7.87 -17.43 12.58
C VAL A 160 -8.23 -18.73 13.28
N ILE A 161 -7.46 -19.13 14.30
CA ILE A 161 -7.75 -20.34 15.10
C ILE A 161 -9.12 -20.22 15.80
N ILE A 162 -9.42 -19.06 16.39
CA ILE A 162 -10.72 -18.80 17.03
C ILE A 162 -11.86 -18.91 16.00
N GLN A 163 -11.67 -18.39 14.78
CA GLN A 163 -12.67 -18.52 13.71
C GLN A 163 -12.86 -19.98 13.28
N TYR A 164 -11.77 -20.76 13.18
CA TYR A 164 -11.84 -22.17 12.77
C TYR A 164 -12.63 -23.04 13.76
N PHE A 165 -12.45 -22.82 15.06
CA PHE A 165 -13.22 -23.50 16.11
C PHE A 165 -14.58 -22.82 16.39
N GLY A 166 -14.91 -21.75 15.66
CA GLY A 166 -16.10 -20.94 15.85
C GLY A 166 -17.39 -21.70 15.55
N GLY A 167 -18.14 -22.07 16.59
CA GLY A 167 -19.46 -22.70 16.46
C GLY A 167 -20.64 -21.74 16.38
N SER A 168 -20.41 -20.43 16.58
CA SER A 168 -21.44 -19.39 16.64
C SER A 168 -20.99 -18.10 15.93
N ILE A 169 -21.95 -17.29 15.50
CA ILE A 169 -21.68 -15.97 14.88
C ILE A 169 -20.88 -15.06 15.82
N ALA A 170 -21.16 -15.09 17.13
CA ALA A 170 -20.43 -14.31 18.11
C ALA A 170 -18.95 -14.72 18.20
N MET A 171 -18.65 -16.03 18.11
CA MET A 171 -17.27 -16.52 18.11
C MET A 171 -16.54 -16.19 16.82
N LEU A 172 -17.23 -16.27 15.67
CA LEU A 172 -16.70 -15.79 14.39
C LEU A 172 -16.41 -14.28 14.41
N PHE A 173 -17.31 -13.49 14.99
CA PHE A 173 -17.12 -12.05 15.19
C PHE A 173 -15.89 -11.76 16.06
N GLY A 174 -15.76 -12.42 17.20
CA GLY A 174 -14.61 -12.27 18.09
C GLY A 174 -13.29 -12.69 17.42
N GLY A 175 -13.28 -13.83 16.73
CA GLY A 175 -12.11 -14.30 15.98
C GLY A 175 -11.73 -13.35 14.85
N LYS A 176 -12.72 -12.77 14.15
CA LYS A 176 -12.51 -11.72 13.14
C LYS A 176 -11.91 -10.47 13.74
N LEU A 177 -12.44 -9.95 14.85
CA LEU A 177 -11.87 -8.77 15.51
C LEU A 177 -10.38 -8.99 15.88
N VAL A 178 -10.03 -10.19 16.35
CA VAL A 178 -8.63 -10.48 16.67
C VAL A 178 -7.78 -10.61 15.40
N SER A 179 -8.23 -11.33 14.38
CA SER A 179 -7.46 -11.52 13.15
C SER A 179 -7.25 -10.21 12.40
N THR A 180 -8.30 -9.39 12.31
CA THR A 180 -8.32 -8.05 11.68
C THR A 180 -7.34 -7.09 12.29
N VAL A 181 -7.21 -7.08 13.62
CA VAL A 181 -6.20 -6.28 14.29
C VAL A 181 -4.80 -6.72 13.86
N GLY A 182 -4.54 -8.04 13.80
CA GLY A 182 -3.25 -8.58 13.39
C GLY A 182 -2.86 -8.20 11.97
N TYR A 183 -3.64 -8.61 10.97
CA TYR A 183 -3.29 -8.28 9.58
C TYR A 183 -3.43 -6.78 9.27
N GLY A 184 -4.28 -6.03 9.98
CA GLY A 184 -4.43 -4.59 9.83
C GLY A 184 -3.17 -3.83 10.24
N VAL A 185 -2.55 -4.23 11.37
CA VAL A 185 -1.24 -3.71 11.77
C VAL A 185 -0.18 -3.99 10.70
N GLY A 186 -0.14 -5.21 10.19
CA GLY A 186 0.78 -5.58 9.11
C GLY A 186 0.54 -4.82 7.81
N HIS A 187 -0.72 -4.56 7.46
CA HIS A 187 -1.10 -3.82 6.27
C HIS A 187 -0.66 -2.35 6.32
N SER A 188 -0.87 -1.67 7.45
CA SER A 188 -0.43 -0.29 7.63
C SER A 188 1.10 -0.16 7.78
N LEU A 189 1.73 -1.12 8.45
CA LEU A 189 3.18 -1.08 8.70
C LEU A 189 4.03 -1.51 7.50
N GLY A 190 3.52 -2.40 6.64
CA GLY A 190 4.23 -2.94 5.48
C GLY A 190 4.81 -1.85 4.57
N PRO A 191 3.99 -0.90 4.06
CA PRO A 191 4.47 0.19 3.22
C PRO A 191 5.49 1.09 3.91
N VAL A 192 5.36 1.32 5.23
CA VAL A 192 6.33 2.10 6.01
C VAL A 192 7.67 1.39 6.03
N PHE A 193 7.68 0.10 6.36
CA PHE A 193 8.91 -0.70 6.38
C PHE A 193 9.57 -0.75 5.00
N VAL A 194 8.77 -0.91 3.94
CA VAL A 194 9.26 -0.93 2.56
C VAL A 194 9.79 0.45 2.14
N ALA A 195 9.15 1.55 2.53
CA ALA A 195 9.64 2.90 2.24
C ALA A 195 11.03 3.16 2.84
N GLU A 196 11.27 2.66 4.05
CA GLU A 196 12.51 2.83 4.81
C GLU A 196 13.68 2.03 4.18
N MET A 197 13.40 0.93 3.47
CA MET A 197 14.44 0.11 2.84
C MET A 197 14.60 0.35 1.34
N ALA A 198 13.53 0.76 0.66
CA ALA A 198 13.53 0.79 -0.79
C ALA A 198 14.48 1.87 -1.34
N PRO A 199 15.26 1.55 -2.38
CA PRO A 199 16.12 2.51 -3.04
C PRO A 199 15.27 3.61 -3.68
N VAL A 200 15.78 4.85 -3.66
CA VAL A 200 15.03 6.06 -4.05
C VAL A 200 14.36 5.92 -5.41
N LYS A 201 15.07 5.33 -6.39
CA LYS A 201 14.58 5.13 -7.77
C LYS A 201 13.38 4.17 -7.88
N MET A 202 13.30 3.14 -7.03
CA MET A 202 12.24 2.10 -7.11
C MET A 202 11.22 2.17 -5.98
N ARG A 203 11.37 3.11 -5.03
CA ARG A 203 10.50 3.23 -3.86
C ARG A 203 9.03 3.34 -4.25
N GLY A 204 8.70 4.17 -5.24
CA GLY A 204 7.31 4.33 -5.71
C GLY A 204 6.69 3.00 -6.15
N LEU A 205 7.43 2.19 -6.92
CA LEU A 205 6.96 0.89 -7.38
C LEU A 205 6.79 -0.10 -6.21
N CYS A 206 7.76 -0.13 -5.30
CA CYS A 206 7.70 -0.98 -4.12
C CYS A 206 6.50 -0.64 -3.23
N LEU A 207 6.09 0.64 -3.16
CA LEU A 207 4.91 1.05 -2.42
C LEU A 207 3.61 0.63 -3.11
N VAL A 208 3.52 0.76 -4.44
CA VAL A 208 2.32 0.34 -5.19
C VAL A 208 2.12 -1.18 -5.14
N LEU A 209 3.21 -1.95 -5.01
CA LEU A 209 3.15 -3.41 -4.92
C LEU A 209 2.24 -3.92 -3.80
N VAL A 210 2.02 -3.15 -2.72
CA VAL A 210 1.08 -3.51 -1.65
C VAL A 210 -0.33 -3.77 -2.20
N ASN A 211 -0.81 -2.93 -3.13
CA ASN A 211 -2.14 -3.09 -3.70
C ASN A 211 -2.23 -4.32 -4.60
N THR A 212 -1.17 -4.58 -5.37
CA THR A 212 -1.07 -5.82 -6.17
C THR A 212 -1.14 -7.05 -5.27
N MET A 213 -0.46 -7.03 -4.11
CA MET A 213 -0.50 -8.15 -3.16
C MET A 213 -1.88 -8.34 -2.51
N ILE A 214 -2.61 -7.25 -2.23
CA ILE A 214 -3.99 -7.32 -1.73
C ILE A 214 -4.90 -7.99 -2.77
N VAL A 215 -4.82 -7.58 -4.04
CA VAL A 215 -5.63 -8.18 -5.12
C VAL A 215 -5.26 -9.65 -5.33
N LEU A 216 -3.98 -10.01 -5.24
CA LEU A 216 -3.54 -11.41 -5.26
C LEU A 216 -4.13 -12.21 -4.09
N GLY A 217 -4.22 -11.62 -2.89
CA GLY A 217 -4.89 -12.24 -1.74
C GLY A 217 -6.37 -12.49 -1.98
N GLN A 218 -7.08 -11.53 -2.57
CA GLN A 218 -8.49 -11.69 -2.96
C GLN A 218 -8.66 -12.83 -3.98
N TRP A 219 -7.78 -12.89 -4.98
CA TRP A 219 -7.78 -13.95 -5.99
C TRP A 219 -7.51 -15.34 -5.39
N LEU A 220 -6.54 -15.44 -4.47
CA LEU A 220 -6.25 -16.67 -3.73
C LEU A 220 -7.44 -17.12 -2.88
N SER A 221 -8.14 -16.18 -2.21
CA SER A 221 -9.37 -16.49 -1.49
C SER A 221 -10.42 -17.11 -2.41
N SER A 222 -10.69 -16.47 -3.55
CA SER A 222 -11.64 -16.97 -4.54
C SER A 222 -11.31 -18.39 -4.99
N LEU A 223 -10.03 -18.66 -5.26
CA LEU A 223 -9.59 -19.98 -5.68
C LEU A 223 -9.79 -21.03 -4.59
N VAL A 224 -9.39 -20.72 -3.34
CA VAL A 224 -9.49 -21.66 -2.22
C VAL A 224 -10.96 -21.95 -1.87
N VAL A 225 -11.80 -20.92 -1.78
CA VAL A 225 -13.23 -21.10 -1.46
C VAL A 225 -13.94 -21.88 -2.57
N TYR A 226 -13.66 -21.58 -3.84
CA TYR A 226 -14.21 -22.34 -4.97
C TYR A 226 -13.80 -23.82 -4.91
N ALA A 227 -12.50 -24.09 -4.73
CA ALA A 227 -11.99 -25.45 -4.63
C ALA A 227 -12.60 -26.22 -3.44
N CYS A 228 -12.78 -25.56 -2.29
CA CYS A 228 -13.38 -26.19 -1.12
C CYS A 228 -14.89 -26.42 -1.27
N SER A 229 -15.60 -25.51 -1.96
CA SER A 229 -17.04 -25.65 -2.21
C SER A 229 -17.36 -26.80 -3.16
N GLU A 230 -16.48 -27.10 -4.11
CA GLU A 230 -16.63 -28.24 -5.03
C GLU A 230 -16.20 -29.56 -4.38
N ALA A 231 -15.13 -29.54 -3.57
CA ALA A 231 -14.56 -30.76 -2.99
C ALA A 231 -15.30 -31.26 -1.74
N TYR A 232 -15.94 -30.36 -0.97
CA TYR A 232 -16.53 -30.70 0.32
C TYR A 232 -17.99 -30.25 0.44
N HIS A 233 -18.81 -31.09 1.05
CA HIS A 233 -20.24 -30.82 1.28
C HIS A 233 -20.61 -30.62 2.77
N GLY A 234 -19.63 -30.64 3.67
CA GLY A 234 -19.82 -30.46 5.11
C GLY A 234 -19.19 -29.17 5.64
N ASP A 235 -19.01 -29.09 6.97
CA ASP A 235 -18.38 -27.94 7.65
C ASP A 235 -16.96 -27.64 7.14
N GLU A 236 -16.27 -28.66 6.63
CA GLU A 236 -14.95 -28.56 6.00
C GLU A 236 -14.91 -27.47 4.90
N ALA A 237 -16.00 -27.34 4.13
CA ALA A 237 -16.08 -26.42 2.98
C ALA A 237 -15.86 -24.95 3.37
N TRP A 238 -16.27 -24.56 4.58
CA TRP A 238 -16.13 -23.20 5.08
C TRP A 238 -14.99 -23.04 6.10
N ARG A 239 -14.62 -24.11 6.80
CA ARG A 239 -13.51 -24.09 7.78
C ARG A 239 -12.14 -24.14 7.13
N ILE A 240 -11.96 -24.90 6.04
CA ILE A 240 -10.68 -25.00 5.34
C ILE A 240 -10.23 -23.64 4.78
N PRO A 241 -11.08 -22.87 4.08
CA PRO A 241 -10.70 -21.53 3.62
C PRO A 241 -10.34 -20.55 4.73
N ILE A 242 -10.87 -20.75 5.96
CA ILE A 242 -10.52 -19.93 7.12
C ILE A 242 -9.12 -20.30 7.61
N ILE A 243 -8.81 -21.58 7.82
CA ILE A 243 -7.52 -21.98 8.40
C ILE A 243 -6.35 -21.78 7.42
N THR A 244 -6.57 -21.83 6.11
CA THR A 244 -5.53 -21.57 5.10
C THR A 244 -4.93 -20.16 5.21
N GLN A 245 -5.66 -19.21 5.82
CA GLN A 245 -5.13 -17.88 6.13
C GLN A 245 -3.95 -17.88 7.10
N ILE A 246 -3.69 -18.98 7.81
CA ILE A 246 -2.50 -19.07 8.68
C ILE A 246 -1.20 -19.22 7.89
N ILE A 247 -1.28 -19.62 6.61
CA ILE A 247 -0.12 -19.90 5.76
C ILE A 247 0.72 -18.63 5.51
N PRO A 248 0.17 -17.50 5.00
CA PRO A 248 0.95 -16.28 4.82
C PRO A 248 1.65 -15.75 6.08
N PRO A 249 0.98 -15.58 7.25
CA PRO A 249 1.64 -15.11 8.46
C PRO A 249 2.64 -16.13 9.03
N GLY A 250 2.41 -17.43 8.82
CA GLY A 250 3.37 -18.48 9.19
C GLY A 250 4.67 -18.40 8.40
N ILE A 251 4.58 -18.27 7.07
CA ILE A 251 5.74 -18.08 6.18
C ILE A 251 6.48 -16.79 6.56
N LEU A 252 5.74 -15.72 6.84
CA LEU A 252 6.33 -14.45 7.22
C LEU A 252 7.07 -14.53 8.56
N MET A 253 6.51 -15.19 9.58
CA MET A 253 7.21 -15.36 10.87
C MET A 253 8.56 -16.07 10.70
N LEU A 254 8.62 -17.10 9.86
CA LEU A 254 9.87 -17.80 9.56
C LEU A 254 10.86 -16.89 8.82
N ALA A 255 10.37 -16.15 7.81
CA ALA A 255 11.20 -15.25 7.02
C ALA A 255 11.74 -14.06 7.84
N LEU A 256 10.99 -13.57 8.82
CA LEU A 256 11.41 -12.46 9.69
C LEU A 256 12.61 -12.82 10.57
N VAL A 257 12.88 -14.09 10.86
CA VAL A 257 14.06 -14.49 11.65
C VAL A 257 15.35 -13.96 11.00
N TRP A 258 15.44 -14.01 9.67
CA TRP A 258 16.59 -13.54 8.89
C TRP A 258 16.55 -12.05 8.53
N LEU A 259 15.40 -11.40 8.70
CA LEU A 259 15.25 -9.99 8.36
C LEU A 259 15.80 -9.09 9.48
N PRO A 260 16.66 -8.10 9.21
CA PRO A 260 17.06 -7.13 10.22
C PRO A 260 15.92 -6.16 10.51
N GLU A 261 16.03 -5.43 11.61
CA GLU A 261 15.11 -4.34 11.94
C GLU A 261 15.24 -3.20 10.92
N SER A 262 14.21 -2.36 10.82
CA SER A 262 14.25 -1.21 9.92
C SER A 262 15.47 -0.31 10.19
N PRO A 263 16.25 0.06 9.15
CA PRO A 263 17.43 0.90 9.31
C PRO A 263 17.07 2.29 9.84
N SER A 264 15.96 2.88 9.38
CA SER A 264 15.50 4.19 9.85
C SER A 264 15.15 4.18 11.34
N TRP A 265 14.50 3.12 11.82
CA TRP A 265 14.19 2.98 13.25
C TRP A 265 15.47 2.80 14.09
N LEU A 266 16.44 2.04 13.59
CA LEU A 266 17.73 1.86 14.26
C LEU A 266 18.50 3.18 14.41
N LEU A 267 18.44 4.05 13.39
CA LEU A 267 19.01 5.41 13.46
C LEU A 267 18.33 6.26 14.53
N ILE A 268 16.99 6.27 14.58
CA ILE A 268 16.22 7.01 15.60
C ILE A 268 16.57 6.54 17.02
N LYS A 269 16.87 5.25 17.20
CA LYS A 269 17.30 4.68 18.49
C LYS A 269 18.80 4.84 18.78
N GLY A 270 19.56 5.53 17.93
CA GLY A 270 21.00 5.76 18.11
C GLY A 270 21.89 4.55 17.81
N ARG A 271 21.35 3.48 17.21
CA ARG A 271 22.08 2.24 16.88
C ARG A 271 22.67 2.28 15.47
N ARG A 272 23.62 3.19 15.24
CA ARG A 272 24.23 3.43 13.91
C ARG A 272 24.87 2.20 13.28
N GLU A 273 25.60 1.41 14.06
CA GLU A 273 26.26 0.19 13.56
C GLU A 273 25.27 -0.87 13.05
N ASP A 274 24.13 -1.01 13.73
CA ASP A 274 23.10 -1.96 13.31
C ASP A 274 22.34 -1.44 12.10
N ALA A 275 22.12 -0.11 12.01
CA ALA A 275 21.54 0.52 10.82
C ALA A 275 22.43 0.30 9.59
N ARG A 276 23.75 0.45 9.74
CA ARG A 276 24.74 0.18 8.68
C ARG A 276 24.66 -1.26 8.18
N LYS A 277 24.61 -2.24 9.09
CA LYS A 277 24.44 -3.67 8.74
C LYS A 277 23.12 -3.93 8.01
N ALA A 278 22.04 -3.29 8.45
CA ALA A 278 20.74 -3.41 7.79
C ALA A 278 20.79 -2.85 6.35
N PHE A 279 21.35 -1.65 6.14
CA PHE A 279 21.50 -1.08 4.81
C PHE A 279 22.33 -1.94 3.86
N LEU A 280 23.45 -2.49 4.33
CA LEU A 280 24.30 -3.40 3.54
C LEU A 280 23.60 -4.71 3.18
N LEU A 281 22.73 -5.22 4.06
CA LEU A 281 21.95 -6.42 3.77
C LEU A 281 20.89 -6.17 2.70
N PHE A 282 20.19 -5.04 2.78
CA PHE A 282 19.12 -4.69 1.84
C PHE A 282 19.67 -4.26 0.46
N ASN A 283 20.58 -3.29 0.42
CA ASN A 283 21.10 -2.71 -0.81
C ASN A 283 22.35 -3.44 -1.35
N GLY A 284 22.96 -4.33 -0.57
CA GLY A 284 24.15 -5.09 -0.95
C GLY A 284 25.48 -4.41 -0.57
N PRO A 285 26.62 -5.12 -0.77
CA PRO A 285 27.94 -4.69 -0.30
C PRO A 285 28.53 -3.48 -1.05
N GLY A 286 27.95 -3.07 -2.19
CA GLY A 286 28.38 -1.89 -2.94
C GLY A 286 27.66 -0.59 -2.56
N PHE A 287 26.77 -0.63 -1.57
CA PHE A 287 26.02 0.54 -1.11
C PHE A 287 26.83 1.36 -0.11
N ASP A 288 26.89 2.67 -0.30
CA ASP A 288 27.52 3.60 0.63
C ASP A 288 26.65 3.77 1.89
N ALA A 289 26.78 2.80 2.79
CA ALA A 289 26.05 2.78 4.05
C ALA A 289 26.53 3.88 5.01
N ASP A 290 27.76 4.37 4.85
CA ASP A 290 28.34 5.39 5.71
C ASP A 290 27.74 6.77 5.38
N ALA A 291 27.51 7.08 4.10
CA ALA A 291 26.76 8.26 3.67
C ALA A 291 25.27 8.22 4.05
N ALA A 292 24.65 7.03 4.09
CA ALA A 292 23.24 6.87 4.45
C ALA A 292 22.97 6.94 5.96
N VAL A 293 24.01 6.76 6.79
CA VAL A 293 23.94 6.77 8.26
C VAL A 293 24.44 8.10 8.87
N ALA A 294 25.18 8.90 8.10
CA ALA A 294 25.71 10.22 8.47
C ALA A 294 24.58 11.25 8.66
#